data_AF-A0A498MMK0-F1
#
_entry.id   AF-A0A498MMK0-F1
#
_cell.length_a   1.000
_cell.length_b   1.000
_cell.length_c   1.000
_cell.angle_alpha   90.00
_cell.angle_beta   90.00
_cell.angle_gamma   90.00
#
_symmetry.space_group_name_H-M   'P 1'
#
loop_
_entity.id
_entity.type
_entity.pdbx_description
1 polymer ?
#
loop_
_entity_poly.entity_id
_entity_poly.type
_entity_poly.pdbx_seq_one_letter_code
_entity_poly.pdbx_strand_id
1 'polypeptide(L)'
;MEKFYTCSCYFTDNIFLEEYKLHVRFVSERQFRTDYQNILRSLGCVSESQFRDVLGKILLDELGFDESFITPLREVYLRPLTALLYSDCGGNCLDSHKAFVVKYAMREDLDLSYHYDNAEVTLNVSLGKDFMEGNLFFGDMRQVPLSETECVEVEHHVTEGLLHRGQHMHGALPISSGTRWNLIIWMRASRERNKLCPMCGKRPTLVESDGFSDGFTMDPDDTSSTWSCSLT
;
A
#
# COMPACT_ATOMS: atom_id res chain seq x y z
N MET A 1 13.34 2.83 -18.83
CA MET A 1 12.60 2.57 -17.58
C MET A 1 11.20 3.07 -17.82
N GLU A 2 10.19 2.25 -17.59
CA GLU A 2 8.79 2.63 -17.76
C GLU A 2 8.42 3.71 -16.72
N LYS A 3 7.60 4.68 -17.11
CA LYS A 3 7.24 5.81 -16.24
C LYS A 3 5.90 5.51 -15.57
N PHE A 4 5.85 5.65 -14.25
CA PHE A 4 4.64 5.42 -13.46
C PHE A 4 3.99 6.73 -13.01
N TYR A 5 2.70 6.62 -12.73
CA TYR A 5 1.80 7.75 -12.46
C TYR A 5 0.93 7.45 -11.24
N THR A 6 0.35 8.52 -10.69
CA THR A 6 -0.69 8.50 -9.67
C THR A 6 -2.02 8.94 -10.28
N CYS A 7 -3.14 8.36 -9.84
CA CYS A 7 -4.45 8.93 -10.15
C CYS A 7 -4.67 10.21 -9.32
N SER A 8 -5.14 11.29 -9.93
CA SER A 8 -5.33 12.58 -9.24
C SER A 8 -6.23 12.53 -8.00
N CYS A 9 -7.11 11.52 -7.89
CA CYS A 9 -7.95 11.30 -6.69
C CYS A 9 -7.13 10.97 -5.43
N TYR A 10 -5.90 10.44 -5.59
CA TYR A 10 -5.00 10.17 -4.47
C TYR A 10 -4.68 11.44 -3.69
N PHE A 11 -4.53 12.58 -4.38
CA PHE A 11 -4.26 13.87 -3.72
C PHE A 11 -5.49 14.49 -3.06
N THR A 12 -6.67 13.89 -3.23
CA THR A 12 -7.90 14.32 -2.57
C THR A 12 -8.25 13.48 -1.35
N ASP A 13 -7.76 12.23 -1.27
CA ASP A 13 -8.02 11.30 -0.17
C ASP A 13 -6.85 11.20 0.81
N ASN A 14 -7.17 11.06 2.09
CA ASN A 14 -6.28 11.36 3.20
C ASN A 14 -5.37 10.20 3.63
N ILE A 15 -4.04 10.38 3.63
CA ILE A 15 -3.08 9.48 4.31
C ILE A 15 -3.33 9.60 5.82
N PHE A 16 -3.65 8.51 6.52
CA PHE A 16 -3.89 8.57 7.96
C PHE A 16 -2.61 8.27 8.75
N LEU A 17 -2.12 9.26 9.51
CA LEU A 17 -1.07 9.09 10.50
C LEU A 17 -1.71 8.73 11.83
N GLU A 18 -1.83 7.44 12.09
CA GLU A 18 -2.51 6.89 13.28
C GLU A 18 -1.96 7.44 14.60
N GLU A 19 -0.64 7.50 14.76
CA GLU A 19 0.04 8.01 15.95
C GLU A 19 -0.37 9.45 16.31
N TYR A 20 -0.75 10.22 15.28
CA TYR A 20 -1.16 11.61 15.41
C TYR A 20 -2.67 11.80 15.19
N LYS A 21 -3.40 10.69 14.96
CA LYS A 21 -4.82 10.65 14.52
C LYS A 21 -5.12 11.73 13.47
N LEU A 22 -4.20 11.91 12.53
CA LEU A 22 -4.17 13.02 11.58
C LEU A 22 -4.18 12.50 10.15
N HIS A 23 -5.16 12.96 9.40
CA HIS A 23 -5.21 12.80 7.96
C HIS A 23 -4.34 13.86 7.26
N VAL A 24 -3.37 13.42 6.46
CA VAL A 24 -2.37 14.25 5.79
C VAL A 24 -2.34 13.99 4.29
N ARG A 25 -1.79 14.95 3.54
CA ARG A 25 -1.49 14.83 2.12
C ARG A 25 0.01 14.93 1.95
N PHE A 26 0.59 13.99 1.21
CA PHE A 26 2.03 13.97 0.95
C PHE A 26 2.29 14.05 -0.55
N VAL A 27 2.96 15.13 -0.95
CA VAL A 27 3.40 15.37 -2.34
C VAL A 27 4.93 15.44 -2.42
N SER A 28 5.58 16.04 -1.42
CA SER A 28 7.04 16.07 -1.27
C SER A 28 7.38 16.39 0.19
N GLU A 29 8.59 16.07 0.65
CA GLU A 29 9.03 16.45 2.01
C GLU A 29 8.88 17.97 2.24
N ARG A 30 9.17 18.80 1.23
CA ARG A 30 9.04 20.25 1.32
C ARG A 30 7.59 20.68 1.55
N GLN A 31 6.64 20.15 0.78
CA GLN A 31 5.21 20.42 0.97
C GLN A 31 4.74 19.91 2.34
N PHE A 32 5.12 18.67 2.68
CA PHE A 32 4.70 18.05 3.92
C PHE A 32 5.19 18.80 5.17
N ARG A 33 6.44 19.28 5.16
CA ARG A 33 6.97 20.15 6.21
C ARG A 33 6.22 21.47 6.28
N THR A 34 5.94 22.09 5.15
CA THR A 34 5.21 23.37 5.10
C THR A 34 3.82 23.24 5.73
N ASP A 35 3.11 22.16 5.40
CA ASP A 35 1.70 22.00 5.74
C ASP A 35 1.48 21.36 7.12
N TYR A 36 2.32 20.39 7.52
CA TYR A 36 2.05 19.52 8.66
C TYR A 36 3.07 19.60 9.79
N GLN A 37 4.25 20.22 9.61
CA GLN A 37 5.29 20.24 10.66
C GLN A 37 4.81 20.86 11.97
N ASN A 38 4.08 21.97 11.90
CA ASN A 38 3.56 22.63 13.10
C ASN A 38 2.44 21.82 13.76
N ILE A 39 1.59 21.16 12.95
CA ILE A 39 0.49 20.33 13.44
C ILE A 39 1.06 19.08 14.12
N LEU A 40 2.00 18.39 13.48
CA LEU A 40 2.69 17.22 14.04
C LEU A 40 3.44 17.56 15.34
N ARG A 41 4.09 18.74 15.40
CA ARG A 41 4.71 19.23 16.65
C ARG A 41 3.70 19.41 17.77
N SER A 42 2.52 19.97 17.49
CA SER A 42 1.45 20.10 18.50
C SER A 42 0.88 18.76 18.96
N LEU A 43 1.04 17.72 18.15
CA LEU A 43 0.56 16.36 18.41
C LEU A 43 1.65 15.43 18.97
N GLY A 44 2.85 15.95 19.28
CA GLY A 44 3.91 15.20 19.97
C GLY A 44 5.13 14.82 19.14
N CYS A 45 5.16 15.15 17.83
CA CYS A 45 6.34 14.98 16.97
C CYS A 45 7.33 16.16 17.18
N VAL A 46 8.10 16.10 18.27
CA VAL A 46 8.93 17.22 18.74
C VAL A 46 10.38 17.16 18.27
N SER A 47 10.87 16.01 17.81
CA SER A 47 12.23 15.84 17.31
C SER A 47 12.28 15.64 15.79
N GLU A 48 13.41 16.01 15.18
CA GLU A 48 13.66 15.69 13.77
C GLU A 48 13.80 14.17 13.51
N SER A 49 14.12 13.36 14.55
CA SER A 49 14.08 11.90 14.39
C SER A 49 12.65 11.39 14.25
N GLN A 50 11.73 11.84 15.11
CA GLN A 50 10.31 11.49 15.01
C GLN A 50 9.72 11.96 13.68
N PHE A 51 10.11 13.15 13.21
CA PHE A 51 9.66 13.65 11.92
C PHE A 51 10.20 12.79 10.76
N ARG A 52 11.47 12.37 10.82
CA ARG A 52 12.02 11.40 9.87
C ARG A 52 11.37 10.03 9.97
N ASP A 53 10.95 9.58 11.14
CA ASP A 53 10.22 8.32 11.31
C ASP A 53 8.83 8.41 10.66
N VAL A 54 8.14 9.57 10.78
CA VAL A 54 6.89 9.85 10.05
C VAL A 54 7.13 9.85 8.54
N LEU A 55 8.20 10.51 8.08
CA LEU A 55 8.58 10.50 6.66
C LEU A 55 8.97 9.10 6.17
N GLY A 56 9.72 8.32 6.96
CA GLY A 56 10.12 6.95 6.63
C GLY A 56 8.96 5.98 6.62
N LYS A 57 7.95 6.17 7.47
CA LYS A 57 6.65 5.48 7.37
C LYS A 57 5.95 5.79 6.04
N ILE A 58 6.10 7.02 5.53
CA ILE A 58 5.54 7.44 4.24
C ILE A 58 6.40 6.92 3.07
N LEU A 59 7.72 6.82 3.26
CA LEU A 59 8.75 6.57 2.25
C LEU A 59 9.54 5.29 2.57
N LEU A 60 9.01 4.12 2.20
CA LEU A 60 9.77 2.87 2.24
C LEU A 60 10.65 2.62 1.01
N ASP A 61 10.59 3.52 0.02
CA ASP A 61 11.40 3.50 -1.19
C ASP A 61 12.90 3.76 -0.91
N GLU A 62 13.27 4.24 0.29
CA GLU A 62 14.63 4.74 0.60
C GLU A 62 15.65 3.70 1.08
N LEU A 63 15.25 2.46 1.40
CA LEU A 63 16.18 1.44 1.89
C LEU A 63 16.93 0.67 0.77
N GLY A 64 16.62 0.94 -0.50
CA GLY A 64 17.32 0.34 -1.65
C GLY A 64 17.04 -1.16 -1.86
N PHE A 65 16.00 -1.71 -1.23
CA PHE A 65 15.64 -3.13 -1.36
C PHE A 65 14.86 -3.45 -2.64
N ASP A 66 14.28 -2.47 -3.33
CA ASP A 66 13.43 -2.74 -4.49
C ASP A 66 14.21 -3.44 -5.61
N GLU A 67 15.22 -2.79 -6.16
CA GLU A 67 15.97 -3.30 -7.32
C GLU A 67 16.65 -4.66 -7.07
N SER A 68 17.22 -4.85 -5.88
CA SER A 68 18.06 -6.02 -5.57
C SER A 68 17.30 -7.17 -4.88
N PHE A 69 16.11 -6.91 -4.34
CA PHE A 69 15.38 -7.89 -3.55
C PHE A 69 13.89 -7.98 -3.93
N ILE A 70 13.13 -6.89 -3.83
CA ILE A 70 11.66 -6.95 -4.04
C ILE A 70 11.32 -7.15 -5.53
N THR A 71 12.00 -6.49 -6.46
CA THR A 71 11.82 -6.67 -7.90
C THR A 71 12.09 -8.13 -8.32
N PRO A 72 13.24 -8.76 -7.99
CA PRO A 72 13.45 -10.18 -8.27
C PRO A 72 12.43 -11.10 -7.59
N LEU A 73 12.06 -10.83 -6.33
CA LEU A 73 11.05 -11.59 -5.61
C LEU A 73 9.71 -11.59 -6.37
N ARG A 74 9.24 -10.41 -6.79
CA ARG A 74 8.02 -10.25 -7.59
C ARG A 74 8.11 -10.95 -8.93
N GLU A 75 9.15 -10.64 -9.72
CA GLU A 75 9.20 -11.03 -11.13
C GLU A 75 9.56 -12.49 -11.37
N VAL A 76 10.43 -13.05 -10.53
CA VAL A 76 10.98 -14.41 -10.72
C VAL A 76 10.21 -15.43 -9.89
N TYR A 77 9.92 -15.12 -8.62
CA TYR A 77 9.41 -16.11 -7.67
C TYR A 77 7.89 -16.03 -7.49
N LEU A 78 7.34 -14.82 -7.35
CA LEU A 78 5.89 -14.65 -7.12
C LEU A 78 5.09 -14.73 -8.41
N ARG A 79 5.62 -14.21 -9.53
CA ARG A 79 4.90 -14.14 -10.82
C ARG A 79 4.30 -15.47 -11.28
N PRO A 80 4.98 -16.63 -11.22
CA PRO A 80 4.38 -17.90 -11.62
C PRO A 80 3.17 -18.29 -10.76
N LEU A 81 3.24 -18.01 -9.46
CA LEU A 81 2.15 -18.27 -8.51
C LEU A 81 0.98 -17.32 -8.74
N THR A 82 1.25 -16.02 -8.87
CA THR A 82 0.21 -15.01 -9.07
C THR A 82 -0.46 -15.15 -10.43
N ALA A 83 0.29 -15.53 -11.47
CA ALA A 83 -0.27 -15.79 -12.80
C ALA A 83 -1.25 -16.98 -12.78
N LEU A 84 -1.00 -17.99 -11.94
CA LEU A 84 -1.86 -19.16 -11.80
C LEU A 84 -3.07 -18.89 -10.90
N LEU A 85 -2.84 -18.29 -9.72
CA LEU A 85 -3.86 -18.13 -8.68
C LEU A 85 -4.78 -16.93 -8.89
N TYR A 86 -4.29 -15.88 -9.57
CA TYR A 86 -4.95 -14.58 -9.66
C TYR A 86 -5.03 -14.06 -11.10
N SER A 87 -5.26 -14.97 -12.06
CA SER A 87 -5.34 -14.63 -13.48
C SER A 87 -6.50 -13.67 -13.81
N ASP A 88 -7.55 -13.65 -12.97
CA ASP A 88 -8.74 -12.82 -13.14
C ASP A 88 -8.55 -11.36 -12.70
N CYS A 89 -7.50 -11.05 -11.93
CA CYS A 89 -7.21 -9.70 -11.45
C CYS A 89 -5.80 -9.19 -11.83
N GLY A 90 -5.23 -9.69 -12.93
CA GLY A 90 -3.95 -9.20 -13.46
C GLY A 90 -2.71 -9.82 -12.82
N GLY A 91 -2.82 -10.96 -12.15
CA GLY A 91 -1.71 -11.62 -11.46
C GLY A 91 -0.52 -12.01 -12.36
N ASN A 92 -0.71 -12.08 -13.69
CA ASN A 92 0.36 -12.36 -14.66
C ASN A 92 1.14 -11.13 -15.14
N CYS A 93 0.66 -9.92 -14.80
CA CYS A 93 1.22 -8.64 -15.24
C CYS A 93 1.38 -7.65 -14.08
N LEU A 94 1.84 -8.14 -12.92
CA LEU A 94 2.18 -7.30 -11.77
C LEU A 94 3.53 -6.60 -12.03
N ASP A 95 3.49 -5.34 -12.46
CA ASP A 95 4.60 -4.55 -13.00
C ASP A 95 5.13 -3.47 -12.05
N SER A 96 4.40 -3.19 -10.97
CA SER A 96 4.78 -2.23 -9.92
C SER A 96 4.57 -2.84 -8.53
N HIS A 97 5.26 -2.32 -7.52
CA HIS A 97 5.05 -2.74 -6.14
C HIS A 97 5.28 -1.61 -5.14
N LYS A 98 4.80 -1.82 -3.92
CA LYS A 98 5.18 -1.06 -2.72
C LYS A 98 5.39 -2.06 -1.58
N ALA A 99 6.59 -2.08 -1.02
CA ALA A 99 6.94 -2.95 0.11
C ALA A 99 7.07 -2.15 1.40
N PHE A 100 6.56 -2.68 2.50
CA PHE A 100 6.62 -2.03 3.81
C PHE A 100 6.56 -3.02 4.95
N VAL A 101 7.02 -2.61 6.13
CA VAL A 101 6.99 -3.45 7.33
C VAL A 101 6.03 -2.86 8.36
N VAL A 102 5.13 -3.70 8.87
CA VAL A 102 4.20 -3.37 9.94
C VAL A 102 4.65 -4.04 11.23
N LYS A 103 4.58 -3.33 12.36
CA LYS A 103 4.95 -3.81 13.69
C LYS A 103 3.73 -3.72 14.62
N TYR A 104 3.41 -4.83 15.26
CA TYR A 104 2.46 -4.88 16.39
C TYR A 104 3.21 -5.18 17.68
N ALA A 105 2.95 -4.41 18.73
CA ALA A 105 3.62 -4.57 20.02
C ALA A 105 2.73 -4.18 21.19
N MET A 106 2.96 -4.81 22.35
CA MET A 106 2.22 -4.50 23.58
C MET A 106 2.35 -3.00 23.91
N ARG A 107 1.20 -2.31 24.08
CA ARG A 107 1.09 -0.87 24.37
C ARG A 107 1.40 0.07 23.19
N GLU A 108 1.59 -0.47 22.00
CA GLU A 108 1.59 0.27 20.73
C GLU A 108 0.32 -0.13 19.94
N ASP A 109 0.41 -0.17 18.61
CA ASP A 109 -0.66 -0.70 17.76
C ASP A 109 -0.78 -2.20 17.95
N LEU A 110 -1.99 -2.66 18.30
CA LEU A 110 -2.29 -4.06 18.56
C LEU A 110 -2.97 -4.74 17.37
N ASP A 111 -3.75 -3.98 16.60
CA ASP A 111 -4.58 -4.44 15.50
C ASP A 111 -4.41 -3.56 14.26
N LEU A 112 -5.08 -3.97 13.18
CA LEU A 112 -5.27 -3.11 12.02
C LEU A 112 -6.74 -3.17 11.64
N SER A 113 -7.35 -1.98 11.55
CA SER A 113 -8.75 -1.80 11.21
C SER A 113 -9.12 -2.51 9.91
N TYR A 114 -10.37 -2.93 9.79
CA TYR A 114 -10.88 -3.58 8.59
C TYR A 114 -10.76 -2.68 7.34
N HIS A 115 -9.98 -3.12 6.35
CA HIS A 115 -9.60 -2.34 5.17
C HIS A 115 -9.33 -3.24 3.95
N TYR A 116 -9.04 -2.64 2.81
CA TYR A 116 -8.52 -3.31 1.62
C TYR A 116 -7.20 -2.64 1.22
N ASP A 117 -6.39 -3.35 0.46
CA ASP A 117 -5.10 -2.85 -0.02
C ASP A 117 -5.22 -2.10 -1.33
N ASN A 118 -4.35 -1.11 -1.51
CA ASN A 118 -4.13 -0.48 -2.81
C ASN A 118 -3.22 -1.37 -3.68
N ALA A 119 -3.68 -2.59 -3.97
CA ALA A 119 -2.97 -3.63 -4.72
C ALA A 119 -3.96 -4.49 -5.54
N GLU A 120 -3.45 -5.15 -6.57
CA GLU A 120 -4.17 -6.24 -7.22
C GLU A 120 -3.97 -7.54 -6.42
N VAL A 121 -2.73 -7.80 -6.01
CA VAL A 121 -2.35 -8.93 -5.15
C VAL A 121 -1.42 -8.42 -4.04
N THR A 122 -1.68 -8.85 -2.81
CA THR A 122 -0.84 -8.56 -1.64
C THR A 122 -0.16 -9.82 -1.16
N LEU A 123 1.13 -9.72 -0.83
CA LEU A 123 1.85 -10.70 -0.03
C LEU A 123 2.05 -10.13 1.39
N ASN A 124 1.66 -10.89 2.41
CA ASN A 124 1.87 -10.57 3.82
C ASN A 124 2.68 -11.68 4.47
N VAL A 125 3.96 -11.41 4.79
CA VAL A 125 4.90 -12.38 5.36
C VAL A 125 5.17 -12.08 6.82
N SER A 126 4.97 -13.05 7.71
CA SER A 126 5.40 -12.91 9.10
C SER A 126 6.93 -13.07 9.20
N LEU A 127 7.66 -11.99 9.48
CA LEU A 127 9.13 -11.97 9.52
C LEU A 127 9.72 -12.54 10.84
N GLY A 128 8.88 -12.80 11.85
CA GLY A 128 9.26 -13.46 13.09
C GLY A 128 9.28 -12.60 14.36
N LYS A 129 9.85 -13.19 15.43
CA LYS A 129 9.69 -12.95 16.89
C LYS A 129 8.53 -13.75 17.50
N ASP A 130 8.67 -14.06 18.80
CA ASP A 130 7.64 -14.75 19.57
C ASP A 130 6.47 -13.79 19.84
N PHE A 131 5.27 -14.19 19.44
CA PHE A 131 4.00 -13.55 19.78
C PHE A 131 2.91 -14.62 19.93
N MET A 132 1.79 -14.24 20.55
CA MET A 132 0.59 -15.08 20.64
C MET A 132 -0.61 -14.33 20.10
N GLU A 133 -1.57 -15.06 19.53
CA GLU A 133 -2.74 -14.52 18.82
C GLU A 133 -2.33 -13.63 17.64
N GLY A 134 -3.19 -12.69 17.24
CA GLY A 134 -2.88 -11.77 16.14
C GLY A 134 -3.13 -12.35 14.76
N ASN A 135 -4.04 -13.31 14.63
CA ASN A 135 -4.42 -13.85 13.34
C ASN A 135 -4.98 -12.78 12.40
N LEU A 136 -4.94 -13.06 11.11
CA LEU A 136 -5.61 -12.23 10.13
C LEU A 136 -7.05 -12.69 10.01
N PHE A 137 -7.96 -11.78 9.70
CA PHE A 137 -9.32 -12.14 9.35
C PHE A 137 -9.67 -11.51 8.00
N PHE A 138 -10.38 -12.26 7.18
CA PHE A 138 -10.76 -11.87 5.83
C PHE A 138 -12.27 -11.93 5.71
N GLY A 139 -12.87 -10.86 5.22
CA GLY A 139 -14.25 -10.89 4.74
C GLY A 139 -14.29 -10.96 3.22
N ASP A 140 -15.44 -10.58 2.68
CA ASP A 140 -15.67 -10.51 1.24
C ASP A 140 -14.87 -9.40 0.55
N MET A 141 -14.99 -9.36 -0.77
CA MET A 141 -14.45 -8.26 -1.58
C MET A 141 -15.09 -6.93 -1.17
N ARG A 142 -14.33 -5.83 -1.31
CA ARG A 142 -14.74 -4.45 -0.99
C ARG A 142 -16.14 -4.04 -1.49
N GLN A 143 -16.63 -4.63 -2.58
CA GLN A 143 -17.94 -4.30 -3.15
C GLN A 143 -19.12 -4.83 -2.31
N VAL A 144 -18.88 -5.82 -1.44
CA VAL A 144 -19.91 -6.39 -0.56
C VAL A 144 -20.09 -5.51 0.68
N PRO A 145 -21.32 -5.09 1.03
CA PRO A 145 -21.57 -4.31 2.24
C PRO A 145 -21.17 -5.08 3.51
N LEU A 146 -20.59 -4.37 4.49
CA LEU A 146 -20.16 -4.97 5.76
C LEU A 146 -21.27 -5.72 6.50
N SER A 147 -22.52 -5.27 6.38
CA SER A 147 -23.69 -5.92 7.00
C SER A 147 -23.98 -7.33 6.45
N GLU A 148 -23.43 -7.65 5.28
CA GLU A 148 -23.63 -8.91 4.56
C GLU A 148 -22.36 -9.78 4.59
N THR A 149 -21.26 -9.28 5.12
CA THR A 149 -19.97 -9.96 5.12
C THR A 149 -19.82 -10.93 6.29
N GLU A 150 -19.33 -12.13 5.99
CA GLU A 150 -18.84 -13.08 6.99
C GLU A 150 -17.31 -13.09 7.00
N CYS A 151 -16.71 -12.95 8.18
CA CYS A 151 -15.26 -12.96 8.33
C CYS A 151 -14.74 -14.36 8.66
N VAL A 152 -13.72 -14.79 7.94
CA VAL A 152 -12.96 -16.02 8.19
C VAL A 152 -11.62 -15.64 8.80
N GLU A 153 -11.32 -16.23 9.96
CA GLU A 153 -10.01 -16.10 10.59
C GLU A 153 -9.00 -17.06 9.92
N VAL A 154 -7.80 -16.55 9.67
CA VAL A 154 -6.69 -17.27 9.09
C VAL A 154 -5.51 -17.17 10.03
N GLU A 155 -5.08 -18.34 10.52
CA GLU A 155 -3.91 -18.44 11.37
C GLU A 155 -2.68 -17.94 10.62
N HIS A 156 -1.91 -17.06 11.26
CA HIS A 156 -0.78 -16.41 10.62
C HIS A 156 0.54 -16.84 11.24
N HIS A 157 1.15 -17.87 10.65
CA HIS A 157 2.37 -18.47 11.18
C HIS A 157 3.61 -17.63 10.87
N VAL A 158 4.55 -17.65 11.83
CA VAL A 158 5.88 -17.07 11.69
C VAL A 158 6.62 -17.73 10.51
N THR A 159 7.28 -16.94 9.68
CA THR A 159 7.99 -17.32 8.45
C THR A 159 7.12 -17.75 7.27
N GLU A 160 5.79 -17.75 7.40
CA GLU A 160 4.88 -18.00 6.29
C GLU A 160 4.44 -16.71 5.60
N GLY A 161 4.20 -16.82 4.29
CA GLY A 161 3.65 -15.76 3.46
C GLY A 161 2.21 -16.06 3.07
N LEU A 162 1.29 -15.15 3.42
CA LEU A 162 -0.10 -15.20 2.98
C LEU A 162 -0.26 -14.31 1.75
N LEU A 163 -0.68 -14.91 0.64
CA LEU A 163 -0.93 -14.24 -0.63
C LEU A 163 -2.43 -14.11 -0.83
N HIS A 164 -2.94 -12.90 -1.06
CA HIS A 164 -4.37 -12.64 -1.26
C HIS A 164 -4.64 -11.52 -2.27
N ARG A 165 -5.89 -11.41 -2.74
CA ARG A 165 -6.32 -10.27 -3.55
C ARG A 165 -6.33 -9.00 -2.71
N GLY A 166 -5.83 -7.90 -3.27
CA GLY A 166 -5.79 -6.63 -2.54
C GLY A 166 -7.18 -6.09 -2.18
N GLN A 167 -8.20 -6.43 -2.98
CA GLN A 167 -9.59 -6.03 -2.72
C GLN A 167 -10.33 -6.89 -1.69
N HIS A 168 -9.74 -7.98 -1.19
CA HIS A 168 -10.31 -8.68 -0.04
C HIS A 168 -10.24 -7.76 1.18
N MET A 169 -11.40 -7.52 1.77
CA MET A 169 -11.44 -6.77 3.01
C MET A 169 -10.86 -7.64 4.12
N HIS A 170 -9.97 -7.08 4.92
CA HIS A 170 -9.27 -7.83 5.95
C HIS A 170 -8.79 -6.93 7.08
N GLY A 171 -8.38 -7.56 8.18
CA GLY A 171 -7.75 -6.88 9.31
C GLY A 171 -6.86 -7.85 10.08
N ALA A 172 -6.17 -7.32 11.08
CA ALA A 172 -5.37 -8.10 12.01
C ALA A 172 -6.05 -8.07 13.38
N LEU A 173 -6.23 -9.24 14.00
CA LEU A 173 -6.68 -9.32 15.39
C LEU A 173 -5.56 -8.84 16.33
N PRO A 174 -5.91 -8.45 17.58
CA PRO A 174 -4.92 -8.08 18.58
C PRO A 174 -3.96 -9.23 18.94
N ILE A 175 -2.67 -8.92 19.11
CA ILE A 175 -1.75 -9.83 19.79
C ILE A 175 -2.01 -9.82 21.30
N SER A 176 -1.86 -10.98 21.95
CA SER A 176 -1.99 -11.09 23.41
C SER A 176 -0.65 -11.05 24.14
N SER A 177 0.46 -11.29 23.43
CA SER A 177 1.82 -11.15 23.95
C SER A 177 2.85 -10.99 22.83
N GLY A 178 4.05 -10.51 23.19
CA GLY A 178 5.20 -10.51 22.28
C GLY A 178 5.26 -9.32 21.32
N THR A 179 5.84 -9.56 20.14
CA THR A 179 5.95 -8.55 19.07
C THR A 179 5.86 -9.24 17.71
N ARG A 180 4.99 -8.74 16.84
CA ARG A 180 4.81 -9.29 15.49
C ARG A 180 5.31 -8.29 14.45
N TRP A 181 6.11 -8.77 13.49
CA TRP A 181 6.62 -8.00 12.37
C TRP A 181 6.16 -8.65 11.07
N ASN A 182 5.50 -7.89 10.20
CA ASN A 182 5.05 -8.38 8.90
C ASN A 182 5.68 -7.57 7.77
N LEU A 183 6.24 -8.25 6.78
CA LEU A 183 6.57 -7.66 5.48
C LEU A 183 5.34 -7.71 4.60
N ILE A 184 4.86 -6.56 4.17
CA ILE A 184 3.75 -6.40 3.25
C ILE A 184 4.31 -5.97 1.90
N ILE A 185 3.88 -6.63 0.82
CA ILE A 185 4.20 -6.26 -0.55
C ILE A 185 2.90 -6.12 -1.32
N TRP A 186 2.53 -4.88 -1.61
CA TRP A 186 1.46 -4.57 -2.54
C TRP A 186 1.99 -4.69 -3.96
N MET A 187 1.46 -5.62 -4.74
CA MET A 187 1.82 -5.81 -6.13
C MET A 187 0.68 -5.32 -7.03
N ARG A 188 1.05 -4.60 -8.08
CA ARG A 188 0.10 -3.85 -8.89
C ARG A 188 0.28 -4.14 -10.37
N ALA A 189 -0.82 -4.13 -11.10
CA ALA A 189 -0.87 -4.34 -12.54
C ALA A 189 -1.37 -3.06 -13.22
N SER A 190 -0.47 -2.30 -13.84
CA SER A 190 -0.83 -1.06 -14.54
C SER A 190 -1.90 -1.27 -15.60
N ARG A 191 -1.85 -2.41 -16.30
CA ARG A 191 -2.86 -2.80 -17.31
C ARG A 191 -4.28 -2.84 -16.75
N GLU A 192 -4.46 -3.24 -15.49
CA GLU A 192 -5.78 -3.26 -14.85
C GLU A 192 -6.14 -1.87 -14.32
N ARG A 193 -5.17 -1.18 -13.70
CA ARG A 193 -5.36 0.15 -13.11
C ARG A 193 -5.68 1.23 -14.13
N ASN A 194 -5.10 1.17 -15.32
CA ASN A 194 -5.36 2.13 -16.40
C ASN A 194 -6.80 2.04 -16.92
N LYS A 195 -7.49 0.91 -16.73
CA LYS A 195 -8.92 0.76 -17.06
C LYS A 195 -9.80 1.42 -16.00
N LEU A 196 -9.52 1.16 -14.73
CA LEU A 196 -10.31 1.62 -13.59
C LEU A 196 -9.43 1.82 -12.36
N CYS A 197 -9.41 3.04 -11.82
CA CYS A 197 -8.71 3.35 -10.59
C CYS A 197 -9.35 2.61 -9.40
N PRO A 198 -8.59 1.81 -8.64
CA PRO A 198 -9.14 1.08 -7.50
C PRO A 198 -9.59 2.01 -6.38
N MET A 199 -9.08 3.24 -6.29
CA MET A 199 -9.48 4.17 -5.22
C MET A 199 -10.86 4.78 -5.49
N CYS A 200 -11.04 5.42 -6.65
CA CYS A 200 -12.24 6.19 -6.97
C CYS A 200 -13.26 5.48 -7.86
N GLY A 201 -12.93 4.30 -8.41
CA GLY A 201 -13.81 3.53 -9.29
C GLY A 201 -14.09 4.22 -10.63
N LYS A 202 -13.17 5.06 -11.12
CA LYS A 202 -13.27 5.77 -12.41
C LYS A 202 -12.00 5.57 -13.23
N ARG A 203 -12.05 5.82 -14.54
CA ARG A 203 -10.84 5.89 -15.37
C ARG A 203 -9.87 6.91 -14.76
N PRO A 204 -8.59 6.57 -14.55
CA PRO A 204 -7.67 7.44 -13.82
C PRO A 204 -7.33 8.71 -14.60
N THR A 205 -7.20 9.83 -13.89
CA THR A 205 -6.54 11.03 -14.41
C THR A 205 -5.09 11.00 -13.95
N LEU A 206 -4.16 10.73 -14.87
CA LEU A 206 -2.77 10.47 -14.55
C LEU A 206 -2.00 11.75 -14.20
N VAL A 207 -1.24 11.69 -13.12
CA VAL A 207 -0.29 12.72 -12.67
C VAL A 207 1.08 12.07 -12.55
N GLU A 208 2.11 12.70 -13.10
CA GLU A 208 3.48 12.18 -13.04
C GLU A 208 3.96 12.05 -11.59
N SER A 209 4.73 11.00 -11.33
CA SER A 209 5.28 10.68 -10.01
C SER A 209 6.59 9.90 -10.17
N ASP A 210 7.35 9.80 -9.09
CA ASP A 210 8.62 9.08 -9.06
C ASP A 210 8.42 7.58 -8.71
N GLY A 211 9.40 6.74 -9.06
CA GLY A 211 9.39 5.31 -8.73
C GLY A 211 8.22 4.55 -9.34
N PHE A 212 7.67 3.59 -8.60
CA PHE A 212 6.46 2.84 -8.99
C PHE A 212 5.15 3.57 -8.64
N SER A 213 5.20 4.60 -7.78
CA SER A 213 4.05 5.41 -7.40
C SER A 213 2.82 4.57 -7.00
N ASP A 214 1.65 4.79 -7.61
CA ASP A 214 0.44 3.98 -7.45
C ASP A 214 0.24 2.96 -8.58
N GLY A 215 1.27 2.68 -9.38
CA GLY A 215 1.25 1.60 -10.36
C GLY A 215 0.41 1.87 -11.60
N PHE A 216 0.15 3.13 -11.95
CA PHE A 216 -0.45 3.49 -13.24
C PHE A 216 0.63 3.77 -14.29
N THR A 217 0.35 3.51 -15.56
CA THR A 217 1.22 3.84 -16.70
C THR A 217 0.42 4.62 -17.74
N MET A 218 1.09 5.32 -18.66
CA MET A 218 0.40 5.89 -19.83
C MET A 218 0.19 4.79 -20.87
N ASP A 219 -1.03 4.66 -21.37
CA ASP A 219 -1.28 3.82 -22.55
C ASP A 219 -0.60 4.48 -23.77
N PRO A 220 0.20 3.75 -24.56
CA PRO A 220 0.86 4.32 -25.74
C PRO A 220 -0.12 4.91 -26.76
N ASP A 221 -1.35 4.37 -26.78
CA ASP A 221 -2.41 4.76 -27.70
C ASP A 221 -3.29 5.92 -27.18
N ASP A 222 -3.11 6.36 -25.93
CA ASP A 222 -3.90 7.43 -25.29
C ASP A 222 -3.21 8.79 -25.47
N THR A 223 -2.94 9.19 -26.70
CA THR A 223 -2.33 10.50 -27.05
C THR A 223 -3.30 11.69 -26.89
N SER A 224 -4.37 11.57 -26.10
CA SER A 224 -5.37 12.64 -25.94
C SER A 224 -5.03 13.68 -24.85
N SER A 225 -3.79 13.73 -24.34
CA SER A 225 -3.35 14.88 -23.57
C SER A 225 -3.10 16.06 -24.52
N THR A 226 -4.15 16.86 -24.71
CA THR A 226 -4.15 18.19 -25.29
C THR A 226 -2.90 18.97 -24.91
N TRP A 227 -2.00 19.13 -25.88
CA TRP A 227 -0.91 20.09 -25.83
C TRP A 227 -1.51 21.49 -26.06
N SER A 228 -2.12 22.10 -25.04
CA SER A 228 -2.38 23.53 -25.09
C SER A 228 -1.09 24.28 -24.78
N CYS A 229 -0.20 24.35 -25.77
CA CYS A 229 0.89 25.30 -25.77
C CYS A 229 0.29 26.69 -26.04
N SER A 230 -0.09 27.39 -24.98
CA SER A 230 -0.36 28.83 -25.08
C SER A 230 0.98 29.55 -25.17
N LEU A 231 1.44 29.77 -26.39
CA LEU A 231 2.42 30.81 -26.69
C LEU A 231 1.71 32.16 -26.63
N THR A 232 2.02 32.95 -25.60
CA THR A 232 2.07 34.43 -25.66
C THR A 232 3.14 34.91 -24.71
#